data_AF-A0A4Q2U222-F1
#
_entry.id   AF-A0A4Q2U222-F1
#
_cell.length_a   1.000
_cell.length_b   1.000
_cell.length_c   1.000
_cell.angle_alpha   90.00
_cell.angle_beta   90.00
_cell.angle_gamma   90.00
#
_symmetry.space_group_name_H-M   'P 1'
#
loop_
_entity.id
_entity.type
_entity.pdbx_description
1 polymer ?
#
loop_
_entity_poly.entity_id
_entity_poly.type
_entity_poly.pdbx_seq_one_letter_code
_entity_poly.pdbx_strand_id
1 'polypeptide(L)' 'MRVGDPVRLRPDSPLRERLAPFADDVGCVVDTYQDDDDDGLRIAVAYPDQLYGWLTPLSAEEFVLDHSRPDEPF' A
#
# COMPACT_ATOMS: atom_id res chain seq x y z
N MET A 1 2.12 -3.54 -9.67
CA MET A 1 2.10 -2.36 -8.80
C MET A 1 3.43 -1.64 -8.93
N ARG A 2 3.45 -0.31 -8.91
CA ARG A 2 4.60 0.55 -9.20
C ARG A 2 4.57 1.79 -8.30
N VAL A 3 5.72 2.46 -8.15
CA VAL A 3 5.80 3.75 -7.47
C VAL A 3 4.82 4.75 -8.09
N GLY A 4 4.05 5.43 -7.25
CA GLY A 4 2.98 6.36 -7.61
C GLY A 4 1.60 5.72 -7.72
N ASP A 5 1.48 4.39 -7.71
CA ASP A 5 0.16 3.73 -7.73
C ASP A 5 -0.59 4.00 -6.40
N PRO A 6 -1.86 4.43 -6.45
CA PRO A 6 -2.73 4.46 -5.28
C PRO A 6 -3.17 3.04 -4.95
N VAL A 7 -3.13 2.69 -3.66
CA VAL A 7 -3.36 1.33 -3.19
C VAL A 7 -4.17 1.30 -1.92
N ARG A 8 -4.94 0.22 -1.74
CA ARG A 8 -5.65 -0.09 -0.51
C ARG A 8 -5.24 -1.45 0.00
N LEU A 9 -5.21 -1.58 1.32
CA LEU A 9 -4.96 -2.86 1.95
C LEU A 9 -6.18 -3.77 1.76
N ARG A 10 -5.95 -5.06 1.48
CA ARG A 10 -7.05 -6.04 1.38
C ARG A 10 -7.82 -6.12 2.71
N PRO A 11 -9.14 -6.33 2.67
CA PRO A 11 -9.97 -6.43 3.87
C PRO A 11 -9.63 -7.67 4.72
N ASP A 12 -9.07 -8.70 4.10
CA ASP A 12 -8.64 -9.96 4.73
C ASP A 12 -7.14 -9.98 5.08
N SER A 13 -6.41 -8.89 4.85
CA SER A 13 -4.99 -8.82 5.16
C SER A 13 -4.73 -8.84 6.68
N PRO A 14 -3.82 -9.68 7.18
CA PRO A 14 -3.35 -9.62 8.57
C PRO A 14 -2.62 -8.32 8.92
N LEU A 15 -2.20 -7.50 7.94
CA LEU A 15 -1.54 -6.23 8.19
C LEU A 15 -2.49 -5.15 8.70
N ARG A 16 -3.80 -5.37 8.65
CA ARG A 16 -4.82 -4.39 9.06
C ARG A 16 -4.66 -3.93 10.50
N GLU A 17 -4.36 -4.86 11.42
CA GLU A 17 -4.11 -4.50 12.82
C GLU A 17 -2.81 -3.71 13.01
N ARG A 18 -1.79 -4.01 12.20
CA ARG A 18 -0.47 -3.35 12.27
C ARG A 18 -0.47 -1.96 11.67
N LEU A 19 -1.28 -1.76 10.62
CA LEU A 19 -1.39 -0.49 9.90
C LEU A 19 -2.53 0.38 10.44
N ALA A 20 -3.27 -0.06 11.46
CA ALA A 20 -4.22 0.79 12.15
C ALA A 20 -3.53 2.06 12.70
N PRO A 21 -4.10 3.25 12.49
CA PRO A 21 -5.46 3.52 11.98
C PRO A 21 -5.61 3.58 10.45
N PHE A 22 -4.54 3.48 9.68
CA PHE A 22 -4.51 3.72 8.22
C PHE A 22 -4.99 2.54 7.35
N ALA A 23 -5.41 1.43 7.96
CA ALA A 23 -5.73 0.18 7.26
C ALA A 23 -6.91 0.31 6.25
N ASP A 24 -7.76 1.33 6.40
CA ASP A 24 -8.89 1.62 5.50
C ASP A 24 -8.63 2.78 4.52
N ASP A 25 -7.51 3.48 4.71
CA ASP A 25 -7.12 4.62 3.89
C ASP A 25 -6.53 4.18 2.54
N VAL A 26 -6.54 5.11 1.59
CA VAL A 26 -5.80 4.97 0.33
C VAL A 26 -4.37 5.44 0.57
N GLY A 27 -3.42 4.50 0.46
CA GLY A 27 -1.99 4.79 0.48
C GLY A 27 -1.43 4.98 -0.92
N CYS A 28 -0.20 5.46 -1.02
CA CYS A 28 0.54 5.58 -2.27
C CYS A 28 1.82 4.75 -2.20
N VAL A 29 2.11 3.98 -3.24
CA VAL A 29 3.38 3.26 -3.33
C VAL A 29 4.51 4.26 -3.56
N VAL A 30 5.47 4.28 -2.64
CA VAL A 30 6.61 5.21 -2.69
C VAL A 30 7.93 4.53 -3.01
N ASP A 31 8.00 3.21 -2.83
CA ASP A 31 9.18 2.42 -3.20
C ASP A 31 8.78 0.97 -3.53
N THR A 32 9.61 0.28 -4.33
CA THR A 32 9.43 -1.11 -4.73
C THR A 32 10.73 -1.88 -4.56
N TYR A 33 10.66 -3.02 -3.87
CA TYR A 33 11.78 -3.90 -3.61
C TYR A 33 11.52 -5.23 -4.30
N GLN A 34 12.48 -5.70 -5.08
CA GLN A 34 12.53 -7.07 -5.59
C GLN A 34 13.71 -7.73 -4.90
N ASP A 35 13.43 -8.80 -4.18
CA ASP A 35 14.46 -9.59 -3.51
C ASP A 35 14.83 -10.73 -4.46
N ASP A 36 16.12 -10.93 -4.76
CA ASP A 36 16.54 -11.97 -5.71
C ASP A 36 16.22 -13.40 -5.20
N ASP A 37 15.94 -13.56 -3.91
CA ASP A 37 15.59 -14.85 -3.26
C ASP A 37 14.07 -15.04 -3.03
N ASP A 38 13.24 -14.00 -3.21
CA ASP A 38 11.79 -14.04 -3.02
C ASP A 38 11.09 -13.55 -4.30
N ASP A 39 10.35 -14.45 -4.98
CA ASP A 39 9.60 -14.11 -6.19
C ASP A 39 8.47 -13.07 -5.95
N GLY A 40 8.25 -12.66 -4.69
CA GLY A 40 7.24 -11.69 -4.27
C GLY A 40 7.71 -10.24 -4.39
N LEU A 41 6.94 -9.42 -5.10
CA LEU A 41 7.14 -7.97 -5.10
C LEU A 41 6.86 -7.40 -3.71
N ARG A 42 7.82 -6.66 -3.15
CA ARG A 42 7.64 -5.87 -1.93
C ARG A 42 7.52 -4.39 -2.25
N ILE A 43 6.74 -3.67 -1.44
CA ILE A 43 6.45 -2.25 -1.63
C ILE A 43 6.50 -1.49 -0.31
N ALA A 44 6.88 -0.23 -0.37
CA ALA A 44 6.64 0.73 0.68
C ALA A 44 5.41 1.56 0.34
N VAL A 45 4.49 1.73 1.29
CA VAL A 45 3.26 2.50 1.12
C VAL A 45 3.24 3.64 2.12
N ALA A 46 3.06 4.87 1.62
CA ALA A 46 2.86 6.06 2.44
C ALA A 46 1.38 6.42 2.52
N TYR A 47 0.90 6.72 3.72
CA TYR A 47 -0.46 7.18 3.96
C TYR A 47 -0.50 8.69 4.25
N PRO A 48 -1.59 9.41 3.90
CA PRO A 48 -1.67 10.86 4.00
C PRO A 48 -1.44 11.41 5.43
N ASP A 49 -1.93 10.71 6.45
CA ASP A 49 -1.77 11.07 7.87
C ASP A 49 -0.53 10.45 8.54
N GLN A 50 0.31 9.73 7.77
CA GLN A 50 1.53 9.12 8.28
C GLN A 50 2.65 10.16 8.39
N LEU A 51 2.58 10.99 9.45
CA LEU A 51 3.43 12.19 9.55
C LEU A 51 4.92 11.90 9.78
N TYR A 52 5.32 10.81 10.42
CA TYR A 52 6.72 10.38 10.53
C TYR A 52 6.76 8.89 10.86
N GLY A 53 7.35 8.06 9.99
CA GLY A 53 7.49 6.63 10.24
C GLY A 53 8.46 5.97 9.26
N TRP A 54 9.16 4.93 9.72
CA TRP A 54 9.92 4.07 8.83
C TRP A 54 8.96 3.29 7.93
N LEU A 55 9.05 3.56 6.64
CA LEU A 55 8.35 2.80 5.62
C LEU A 55 8.96 1.41 5.56
N THR A 56 8.24 0.42 6.07
CA THR A 56 8.69 -0.97 6.02
C THR A 56 8.24 -1.57 4.69
N PRO A 57 9.10 -2.31 3.98
CA PRO A 57 8.68 -3.08 2.81
C PRO A 57 7.64 -4.13 3.22
N LEU A 58 6.48 -4.12 2.57
CA LEU A 58 5.37 -5.05 2.77
C LEU A 58 5.12 -5.83 1.48
N SER A 59 4.53 -7.02 1.57
CA SER A 59 4.18 -7.79 0.36
C SER A 59 3.14 -7.02 -0.46
N ALA A 60 3.37 -6.85 -1.76
CA ALA A 60 2.43 -6.20 -2.67
C ALA A 60 1.11 -6.98 -2.81
N GLU A 61 1.13 -8.28 -2.52
CA GLU A 61 -0.07 -9.14 -2.58
C GLU A 61 -1.11 -8.75 -1.53
N GLU A 62 -0.70 -8.10 -0.44
CA GLU A 62 -1.59 -7.62 0.61
C GLU A 62 -2.39 -6.39 0.17
N PHE A 63 -2.04 -5.80 -0.97
CA PHE A 63 -2.62 -4.57 -1.48
C PHE A 63 -3.35 -4.81 -2.80
N VAL A 64 -4.34 -3.95 -3.05
CA VAL A 64 -5.05 -3.84 -4.33
C VAL A 64 -4.89 -2.42 -4.84
N LEU A 65 -4.84 -2.27 -6.17
CA LEU A 65 -4.85 -0.94 -6.78
C LEU A 65 -6.18 -0.27 -6.50
N ASP A 66 -6.12 0.97 -6.04
CA ASP A 66 -7.31 1.80 -5.93
C ASP A 66 -7.63 2.35 -7.33
N HIS A 67 -8.67 1.79 -7.95
CA HIS A 67 -9.14 2.24 -9.26
C HIS A 67 -10.17 3.37 -9.15
N SER A 68 -10.34 3.97 -7.97
CA SER A 68 -11.17 5.15 -7.78
C SER A 68 -10.62 6.25 -8.68
N ARG A 69 -11.20 6.39 -9.87
CA ARG A 69 -10.85 7.47 -10.77
C ARG A 69 -11.18 8.76 -10.05
N PRO A 70 -10.31 9.78 -10.08
CA PRO A 70 -10.65 11.10 -9.59
C PRO A 70 -11.76 11.82 -10.41
N ASP A 71 -12.51 11.12 -11.27
CA ASP A 71 -13.32 11.69 -12.36
C ASP A 71 -14.71 11.03 -12.56
N GLU A 72 -15.32 10.45 -11.52
CA GLU A 72 -16.75 10.11 -11.58
C GLU A 72 -17.57 11.12 -10.74
N PRO A 73 -18.41 11.97 -11.37
CA PRO A 73 -19.30 12.87 -10.64
C PRO A 73 -20.42 12.07 -9.96
N PHE A 74 -20.68 12.40 -8.69
CA PHE A 74 -21.80 11.89 -7.88
C PHE A 74 -23.17 12.23 -8.47
#